data_AF-A0A7K2KJP6-F1
#
_entry.id   AF-A0A7K2KJP6-F1
#
_cell.length_a   1.000
_cell.length_b   1.000
_cell.length_c   1.000
_cell.angle_alpha   90.00
_cell.angle_beta   90.00
_cell.angle_gamma   90.00
#
_symmetry.space_group_name_H-M   'P 1'
#
loop_
_entity.id
_entity.type
_entity.pdbx_description
1 polymer ?
#
loop_
_entity_poly.entity_id
_entity_poly.type
_entity_poly.pdbx_seq_one_letter_code
_entity_poly.pdbx_strand_id
1 'polypeptide(L)'
;EPPPGPDVDGLLRRATAALTAAGPAPKPPVSCGDDNQQGDGTYYVIEAGGDRLLLSTLGPFVTAAEPLPAAVVRELVSAGFRWIDDETGSLRVTDLCVYYFGAREPLTVGELLFYWQD
;
A
#
# COMPACT_ATOMS: atom_id res chain seq x y z
N GLU A 1 0.68 -27.37 1.10
CA GLU A 1 0.50 -26.34 0.06
C GLU A 1 0.55 -24.98 0.75
N PRO A 2 1.25 -23.96 0.22
CA PRO A 2 1.20 -22.63 0.79
C PRO A 2 -0.23 -22.08 0.72
N PRO A 3 -0.64 -21.21 1.65
CA PRO A 3 -1.95 -20.56 1.57
C PRO A 3 -2.05 -19.78 0.26
N PRO A 4 -3.24 -19.71 -0.36
CA PRO A 4 -3.45 -18.84 -1.51
C PRO A 4 -3.10 -17.41 -1.14
N GLY A 5 -2.45 -16.71 -2.08
CA GLY A 5 -2.09 -15.31 -1.91
C GLY A 5 -3.33 -14.42 -1.74
N PRO A 6 -3.16 -13.17 -1.30
CA PRO A 6 -4.26 -12.22 -1.17
C PRO A 6 -5.03 -12.04 -2.48
N ASP A 7 -6.35 -11.88 -2.40
CA ASP A 7 -7.19 -11.44 -3.53
C ASP A 7 -6.95 -9.95 -3.79
N VAL A 8 -5.89 -9.66 -4.57
CA VAL A 8 -5.46 -8.28 -4.89
C VAL A 8 -6.56 -7.54 -5.62
N ASP A 9 -7.24 -8.16 -6.58
CA ASP A 9 -8.34 -7.51 -7.30
C ASP A 9 -9.51 -7.18 -6.36
N GLY A 10 -9.82 -8.06 -5.42
CA GLY A 10 -10.79 -7.80 -4.37
C GLY A 10 -10.37 -6.67 -3.44
N LEU A 11 -9.08 -6.58 -3.09
CA LEU A 11 -8.52 -5.48 -2.32
C LEU A 11 -8.67 -4.15 -3.08
N LEU A 12 -8.24 -4.10 -4.33
CA LEU A 12 -8.36 -2.92 -5.19
C LEU A 12 -9.81 -2.43 -5.29
N ARG A 13 -10.76 -3.33 -5.59
CA ARG A 13 -12.19 -2.99 -5.66
C ARG A 13 -12.71 -2.39 -4.35
N ARG A 14 -12.35 -2.97 -3.20
CA ARG A 14 -12.77 -2.45 -1.89
C ARG A 14 -12.16 -1.09 -1.57
N ALA A 15 -10.87 -0.89 -1.88
CA ALA A 15 -10.21 0.40 -1.65
C ALA A 15 -10.82 1.50 -2.52
N THR A 16 -11.04 1.25 -3.82
CA THR A 16 -11.72 2.18 -4.73
C THR A 16 -13.13 2.53 -4.23
N ALA A 17 -13.88 1.54 -3.76
CA ALA A 17 -15.21 1.78 -3.19
C ALA A 17 -15.16 2.63 -1.91
N ALA A 18 -14.23 2.35 -0.99
CA ALA A 18 -14.04 3.12 0.23
C ALA A 18 -13.63 4.58 -0.05
N LEU A 19 -12.71 4.80 -0.98
CA LEU A 19 -12.34 6.14 -1.42
C LEU A 19 -13.53 6.90 -2.01
N THR A 20 -14.33 6.23 -2.86
CA THR A 20 -15.54 6.82 -3.44
C THR A 20 -16.57 7.18 -2.37
N ALA A 21 -16.78 6.30 -1.38
CA ALA A 21 -17.70 6.53 -0.27
C ALA A 21 -17.24 7.71 0.62
N ALA A 22 -15.93 7.90 0.77
CA ALA A 22 -15.35 9.01 1.51
C ALA A 22 -15.42 10.36 0.75
N GLY A 23 -15.81 10.36 -0.53
CA GLY A 23 -16.00 11.56 -1.36
C GLY A 23 -15.04 11.70 -2.55
N PRO A 24 -13.72 11.41 -2.43
CA PRO A 24 -12.81 11.45 -3.56
C PRO A 24 -13.23 10.52 -4.70
N ALA A 25 -13.09 10.96 -5.95
CA ALA A 25 -13.23 10.09 -7.12
C ALA A 25 -11.85 9.45 -7.43
N PRO A 26 -11.63 8.16 -7.11
CA PRO A 26 -10.37 7.50 -7.39
C PRO A 26 -10.18 7.26 -8.90
N LYS A 27 -8.95 7.43 -9.38
CA LYS A 27 -8.53 6.92 -10.69
C LYS A 27 -8.38 5.39 -10.65
N PRO A 28 -8.32 4.72 -11.82
CA PRO A 28 -7.98 3.31 -11.88
C PRO A 28 -6.66 3.02 -11.14
N PRO A 29 -6.58 1.95 -10.33
CA PRO A 29 -5.34 1.55 -9.71
C PRO A 29 -4.26 1.21 -10.73
N VAL A 30 -3.02 1.55 -10.42
CA VAL A 30 -1.84 1.29 -11.27
C VAL A 30 -0.80 0.54 -10.44
N SER A 31 -0.11 -0.44 -11.01
CA SER A 31 0.97 -1.12 -10.29
C SER A 31 2.11 -0.13 -10.01
N CYS A 32 2.90 -0.31 -8.95
CA CYS A 32 4.04 0.57 -8.71
C CYS A 32 5.06 0.55 -9.85
N GLY A 33 5.23 -0.57 -10.56
CA GLY A 33 6.09 -0.66 -11.74
C GLY A 33 5.60 0.22 -12.89
N ASP A 34 4.30 0.13 -13.21
CA ASP A 34 3.69 0.96 -14.26
C ASP A 34 3.69 2.45 -13.89
N ASP A 35 3.46 2.77 -12.62
CA ASP A 35 3.48 4.15 -12.09
C ASP A 35 4.88 4.78 -12.18
N ASN A 36 5.92 4.02 -11.84
CA ASN A 36 7.32 4.44 -12.00
C ASN A 36 7.86 4.24 -13.42
N GLN A 37 7.05 3.66 -14.33
CA GLN A 37 7.40 3.31 -15.72
C GLN A 37 8.56 2.32 -15.85
N GLN A 38 8.94 1.64 -14.77
CA GLN A 38 9.99 0.64 -14.72
C GLN A 38 9.88 -0.18 -13.43
N GLY A 39 10.50 -1.36 -13.45
CA GLY A 39 10.58 -2.20 -12.27
C GLY A 39 9.29 -2.90 -11.88
N ASP A 40 9.29 -3.47 -10.67
CA ASP A 40 8.13 -4.11 -10.05
C ASP A 40 8.17 -3.89 -8.53
N GLY A 41 7.14 -4.31 -7.81
CA GLY A 41 7.09 -4.15 -6.38
C GLY A 41 5.86 -4.74 -5.73
N THR A 42 5.63 -4.32 -4.48
CA THR A 42 4.63 -4.94 -3.61
C THR A 42 3.42 -4.06 -3.38
N TYR A 43 3.15 -3.06 -4.22
CA TYR A 43 1.98 -2.20 -4.07
C TYR A 43 1.37 -1.68 -5.37
N TYR A 44 0.13 -1.23 -5.26
CA TYR A 44 -0.58 -0.44 -6.26
C TYR A 44 -0.76 0.99 -5.77
N VAL A 45 -0.79 1.93 -6.70
CA VAL A 45 -1.11 3.34 -6.48
C VAL A 45 -2.55 3.60 -6.90
N ILE A 46 -3.31 4.28 -6.04
CA ILE A 46 -4.64 4.80 -6.35
C ILE A 46 -4.64 6.31 -6.08
N GLU A 47 -4.73 7.10 -7.14
CA GLU A 47 -4.85 8.56 -7.01
C GLU A 47 -6.29 8.95 -6.72
N ALA A 48 -6.52 9.77 -5.69
CA ALA A 48 -7.84 10.25 -5.34
C ALA A 48 -7.76 11.61 -4.66
N GLY A 49 -8.54 12.60 -5.12
CA GLY A 49 -8.62 13.91 -4.46
C GLY A 49 -7.34 14.76 -4.50
N GLY A 50 -6.36 14.40 -5.34
CA GLY A 50 -5.04 15.04 -5.39
C GLY A 50 -3.97 14.31 -4.59
N ASP A 51 -4.35 13.30 -3.81
CA ASP A 51 -3.45 12.49 -3.00
C ASP A 51 -3.24 11.09 -3.61
N ARG A 52 -2.25 10.36 -3.06
CA ARG A 52 -1.85 9.03 -3.52
C ARG A 52 -1.99 8.02 -2.38
N LEU A 53 -2.91 7.07 -2.55
CA LEU A 53 -3.01 5.90 -1.67
C LEU A 53 -2.12 4.78 -2.23
N LEU A 54 -1.33 4.17 -1.37
CA LEU A 54 -0.57 2.97 -1.69
C LEU A 54 -1.28 1.77 -1.04
N LEU A 55 -1.53 0.73 -1.83
CA LEU A 55 -2.17 -0.52 -1.39
C LEU A 55 -1.20 -1.68 -1.57
N SER A 56 -0.88 -2.37 -0.47
CA SER A 56 0.04 -3.50 -0.52
C SER A 56 -0.61 -4.73 -1.17
N THR A 57 0.17 -5.41 -2.02
CA THR A 57 -0.17 -6.73 -2.56
C THR A 57 -0.03 -7.86 -1.53
N LEU A 58 0.65 -7.59 -0.41
CA LEU A 58 0.92 -8.55 0.66
C LEU A 58 -0.24 -8.69 1.65
N GLY A 59 -1.30 -7.88 1.52
CA GLY A 59 -2.48 -7.95 2.38
C GLY A 59 -3.26 -6.64 2.41
N PRO A 60 -4.26 -6.51 3.30
CA PRO A 60 -5.11 -5.33 3.41
C PRO A 60 -4.39 -4.17 4.13
N PHE A 61 -3.19 -3.81 3.67
CA PHE A 61 -2.40 -2.71 4.22
C PHE A 61 -2.42 -1.53 3.26
N VAL A 62 -2.68 -0.35 3.80
CA VAL A 62 -2.71 0.89 3.01
C VAL A 62 -1.97 2.00 3.75
N THR A 63 -1.34 2.88 2.97
CA THR A 63 -0.74 4.13 3.45
C THR A 63 -0.93 5.22 2.41
N ALA A 64 -0.48 6.43 2.70
CA ALA A 64 -0.44 7.52 1.73
C ALA A 64 0.87 8.29 1.85
N ALA A 65 1.32 8.87 0.73
CA ALA A 65 2.50 9.73 0.73
C ALA A 65 2.27 11.05 1.48
N GLU A 66 1.01 11.51 1.52
CA GLU A 66 0.59 12.72 2.21
C GLU A 66 -0.57 12.39 3.17
N PRO A 67 -0.75 13.16 4.26
CA PRO A 67 -1.82 12.94 5.20
C PRO A 67 -3.21 13.03 4.54
N LEU A 68 -3.94 11.92 4.51
CA LEU A 68 -5.31 11.90 4.03
C LEU A 68 -6.28 12.49 5.06
N PRO A 69 -7.43 13.04 4.62
CA PRO A 69 -8.49 13.43 5.53
C PRO A 69 -8.92 12.25 6.43
N ALA A 70 -9.10 12.50 7.73
CA ALA A 70 -9.44 11.45 8.70
C ALA A 70 -10.72 10.66 8.34
N ALA A 71 -11.65 11.27 7.60
CA ALA A 71 -12.83 10.56 7.09
C ALA A 71 -12.46 9.45 6.10
N VAL A 72 -11.52 9.71 5.19
CA VAL A 72 -11.02 8.72 4.22
C VAL A 72 -10.36 7.55 4.93
N VAL A 73 -9.50 7.84 5.90
CA VAL A 73 -8.83 6.80 6.70
C VAL A 73 -9.85 5.93 7.44
N ARG A 74 -10.89 6.53 8.03
CA ARG A 74 -11.97 5.77 8.69
C ARG A 74 -12.74 4.87 7.73
N GLU A 75 -13.05 5.33 6.52
CA GLU A 75 -13.73 4.50 5.52
C GLU A 75 -12.86 3.31 5.08
N LEU A 76 -11.56 3.53 4.87
CA LEU A 76 -10.60 2.45 4.57
C LEU A 76 -10.53 1.43 5.71
N VAL A 77 -10.42 1.88 6.96
CA VAL A 77 -10.41 0.98 8.12
C VAL A 77 -11.73 0.21 8.24
N SER A 78 -12.87 0.86 8.01
CA SER A 78 -14.18 0.22 8.03
C SER A 78 -14.36 -0.80 6.90
N ALA A 79 -13.67 -0.60 5.77
CA ALA A 79 -13.59 -1.56 4.66
C ALA A 79 -12.61 -2.72 4.91
N GLY A 80 -12.04 -2.81 6.11
CA GLY A 80 -11.18 -3.92 6.55
C GLY A 80 -9.70 -3.71 6.25
N PHE A 81 -9.28 -2.49 5.90
CA PHE A 81 -7.86 -2.17 5.72
C PHE A 81 -7.20 -1.79 7.04
N ARG A 82 -5.92 -2.14 7.17
CA ARG A 82 -5.05 -1.61 8.20
C ARG A 82 -4.30 -0.41 7.63
N TRP A 83 -4.57 0.75 8.22
CA TRP A 83 -3.81 1.96 7.96
C TRP A 83 -2.41 1.81 8.56
N ILE A 84 -1.38 2.03 7.75
CA ILE A 84 0.01 2.10 8.17
C ILE A 84 0.38 3.58 8.24
N ASP A 85 0.34 4.11 9.46
CA ASP A 85 0.81 5.47 9.79
C ASP A 85 2.34 5.53 9.87
N ASP A 86 2.88 6.74 10.02
CA ASP A 86 4.32 6.98 10.08
C ASP A 86 4.98 6.22 11.24
N GLU A 87 4.32 6.16 12.40
CA GLU A 87 4.83 5.45 13.57
C GLU A 87 4.96 3.95 13.26
N THR A 88 3.88 3.31 12.80
CA THR A 88 3.88 1.89 12.44
C THR A 88 4.81 1.60 11.27
N GLY A 89 4.81 2.47 10.26
CA GLY A 89 5.61 2.36 9.05
C GLY A 89 7.10 2.43 9.34
N SER A 90 7.52 3.22 10.33
CA SER A 90 8.93 3.39 10.71
C SER A 90 9.52 2.27 11.57
N LEU A 91 8.70 1.35 12.08
CA LEU A 91 9.18 0.23 12.88
C LEU A 91 10.13 -0.64 12.07
N ARG A 92 11.35 -0.83 12.60
CA ARG A 92 12.36 -1.68 11.97
C ARG A 92 12.08 -3.15 12.25
N VAL A 93 12.03 -3.95 11.19
CA VAL A 93 11.95 -5.40 11.27
C VAL A 93 13.38 -5.94 11.20
N THR A 94 13.87 -6.44 12.33
CA THR A 94 15.19 -7.08 12.41
C THR A 94 15.11 -8.53 11.96
N ASP A 95 16.26 -9.09 11.57
CA ASP A 95 16.44 -10.52 11.31
C ASP A 95 15.63 -11.08 10.13
N LEU A 96 15.01 -10.22 9.32
CA LEU A 96 14.42 -10.57 8.03
C LEU A 96 15.48 -10.40 6.93
N CYS A 97 15.92 -11.51 6.34
CA CYS A 97 16.93 -11.53 5.27
C CYS A 97 16.35 -11.11 3.90
N VAL A 98 15.85 -9.88 3.77
CA VAL A 98 15.46 -9.30 2.48
C VAL A 98 16.65 -8.60 1.85
N TYR A 99 16.85 -8.82 0.55
CA TYR A 99 17.86 -8.09 -0.21
C TYR A 99 17.27 -6.76 -0.67
N TYR A 100 17.94 -5.66 -0.35
CA TYR A 100 17.50 -4.30 -0.65
C TYR A 100 18.69 -3.46 -1.09
N PHE A 101 18.64 -2.94 -2.33
CA PHE A 101 19.68 -2.08 -2.93
C PHE A 101 21.14 -2.50 -2.64
N GLY A 102 21.48 -3.77 -2.88
CA GLY A 102 22.86 -4.23 -2.72
C GLY A 102 23.20 -4.78 -1.33
N ALA A 103 22.34 -4.57 -0.33
CA ALA A 103 22.60 -4.94 1.05
C ALA A 103 21.50 -5.85 1.63
N ARG A 104 21.79 -6.46 2.77
CA ARG A 104 20.84 -7.24 3.58
C ARG A 104 20.75 -6.59 4.95
N GLU A 105 20.08 -5.45 4.99
CA GLU A 105 19.91 -4.63 6.19
C GLU A 105 18.46 -4.68 6.69
N PRO A 106 18.23 -4.44 8.00
CA PRO A 106 16.88 -4.33 8.52
C PRO A 106 16.09 -3.22 7.84
N LEU A 107 14.96 -3.60 7.24
CA LEU A 107 13.99 -2.71 6.62
C LEU A 107 12.88 -2.33 7.59
N THR A 108 12.23 -1.22 7.30
CA THR A 108 11.03 -0.78 8.00
C THR A 108 9.78 -1.53 7.51
N VAL A 109 8.71 -1.52 8.31
CA VAL A 109 7.41 -2.06 7.90
C VAL A 109 6.91 -1.40 6.62
N GLY A 110 7.10 -0.08 6.48
CA GLY A 110 6.74 0.67 5.28
C GLY A 110 7.49 0.16 4.04
N GLU A 111 8.82 0.05 4.13
CA GLU A 111 9.66 -0.45 3.02
C GLU A 111 9.29 -1.88 2.61
N LEU A 112 8.92 -2.74 3.56
CA LEU A 112 8.52 -4.12 3.27
C LEU A 112 7.14 -4.21 2.60
N LEU A 113 6.16 -3.44 3.10
CA LEU A 113 4.79 -3.48 2.61
C LEU A 113 4.59 -2.72 1.29
N PHE A 114 5.41 -1.70 1.05
CA PHE A 114 5.32 -0.78 -0.09
C PHE A 114 6.66 -0.71 -0.84
N TYR A 115 7.20 -1.89 -1.14
CA TYR A 115 8.47 -2.04 -1.82
C TYR A 115 8.32 -1.76 -3.32
N TRP A 116 9.32 -1.11 -3.91
CA TRP A 116 9.52 -1.03 -5.35
C TRP A 116 11.01 -1.14 -5.67
N GLN A 117 11.32 -1.77 -6.79
CA GLN A 117 12.67 -1.88 -7.34
C GLN A 117 12.63 -1.71 -8.85
N ASP A 118 13.62 -1.01 -9.41
CA ASP A 118 13.80 -0.79 -10.85
C ASP A 118 14.28 -2.02 -11.64
#